data_AF-A0A2V9N908-F1
#
_entry.id   AF-A0A2V9N908-F1
#
_cell.length_a   1.000
_cell.length_b   1.000
_cell.length_c   1.000
_cell.angle_alpha   90.00
_cell.angle_beta   90.00
_cell.angle_gamma   90.00
#
_symmetry.space_group_name_H-M   'P 1'
#
loop_
_entity.id
_entity.type
_entity.pdbx_description
1 polymer ?
#
loop_
_entity_poly.entity_id
_entity_poly.type
_entity_poly.pdbx_seq_one_letter_code
_entity_poly.pdbx_strand_id
1 'polypeptide(L)'
;MSEHDKSQTIYESEHQGHTELDYQGEGSRSSAATIADRPRFRLNHKIMVVASLVIIVAMSAAFFVRDSVLYARTDDAHIDGHITPVSARINGQVQQVNVIEGQLVHAGDVLAVMDQSECSIAVNLAMANVAYAQNTAASLYFTAAITVTTAYGGLNSAQAAAKSAEIEVAAAQHKVKMDEAVLKVAQVDATSIEAVLDAATHRGSSGGRSAGVDANTRNARAGNYESEGCADGLAAGVNCKGQGASGGLSDYGEPVTIGTGSTQT
;
A
#
# COMPACT_ATOMS: atom_id res chain seq x y z
N MET A 1 42.73 27.37 15.86
CA MET A 1 41.94 28.47 16.46
C MET A 1 41.90 28.17 17.96
N SER A 2 43.05 28.23 18.67
CA SER A 2 43.81 29.44 19.12
C SER A 2 42.87 30.45 19.75
N GLU A 3 43.07 31.00 20.94
CA GLU A 3 44.15 30.98 21.94
C GLU A 3 43.68 31.86 23.12
N HIS A 4 44.49 31.95 24.19
CA HIS A 4 44.44 32.89 25.34
C HIS A 4 43.52 32.50 26.49
N ASP A 5 43.98 32.03 27.67
CA ASP A 5 45.20 32.24 28.49
C ASP A 5 45.43 33.67 29.01
N LYS A 6 45.27 33.78 30.35
CA LYS A 6 45.90 34.66 31.36
C LYS A 6 45.99 36.18 31.13
N SER A 7 45.59 36.92 32.18
CA SER A 7 46.47 37.95 32.74
C SER A 7 46.16 38.21 34.22
N GLN A 8 47.06 37.72 35.08
CA GLN A 8 47.39 38.37 36.36
C GLN A 8 47.99 39.74 36.07
N THR A 9 47.74 40.72 36.95
CA THR A 9 48.65 41.86 37.11
C THR A 9 49.10 41.94 38.56
N ILE A 10 50.38 41.59 38.69
CA ILE A 10 51.33 41.84 39.76
C ILE A 10 51.59 43.35 39.87
N TYR A 11 51.84 43.86 41.08
CA TYR A 11 52.75 44.99 41.29
C TYR A 11 53.72 44.62 42.44
N GLU A 12 54.92 44.19 42.02
CA GLU A 12 56.23 44.18 42.69
C GLU A 12 56.52 45.57 43.30
N SER A 13 56.93 45.72 44.57
CA SER A 13 58.32 45.71 45.10
C SER A 13 59.28 46.65 44.33
N GLU A 14 60.23 47.41 44.89
CA GLU A 14 61.07 47.33 46.08
C GLU A 14 61.65 48.73 46.42
N HIS A 15 62.41 48.76 47.51
CA HIS A 15 63.69 49.47 47.68
C HIS A 15 63.80 50.63 48.68
N GLN A 16 64.44 50.23 49.79
CA GLN A 16 65.37 50.95 50.66
C GLN A 16 66.29 51.94 49.95
N GLY A 17 66.81 52.91 50.72
CA GLY A 17 68.18 53.37 50.51
C GLY A 17 68.42 54.86 50.65
N HIS A 18 68.93 55.24 51.81
CA HIS A 18 69.77 56.39 52.14
C HIS A 18 70.34 57.24 50.98
N THR A 19 70.33 58.57 51.13
CA THR A 19 71.59 59.33 51.15
C THR A 19 71.42 60.73 51.74
N GLU A 20 72.41 61.03 52.57
CA GLU A 20 72.74 62.24 53.29
C GLU A 20 73.34 63.28 52.33
N LEU A 21 72.94 64.56 52.43
CA LEU A 21 73.80 65.66 52.01
C LEU A 21 73.69 66.84 52.98
N ASP A 22 74.86 67.09 53.53
CA ASP A 22 75.37 68.16 54.36
C ASP A 22 75.13 69.56 53.76
N TYR A 23 74.84 70.56 54.60
CA TYR A 23 75.20 71.94 54.31
C TYR A 23 75.39 72.74 55.60
N GLN A 24 76.66 73.08 55.85
CA GLN A 24 77.15 74.00 56.87
C GLN A 24 76.53 75.39 56.73
N GLY A 25 76.30 76.03 57.88
CA GLY A 25 75.62 77.30 57.97
C GLY A 25 76.48 78.53 57.76
N GLU A 26 75.82 79.69 57.89
CA GLU A 26 76.41 80.95 58.31
C GLU A 26 75.37 81.73 59.13
N GLY A 27 75.84 82.31 60.23
CA GLY A 27 74.98 82.99 61.21
C GLY A 27 74.68 84.44 60.86
N SER A 28 73.63 84.99 61.49
CA SER A 28 73.61 86.37 61.98
C SER A 28 72.29 86.67 62.71
N ARG A 29 72.44 86.90 64.03
CA ARG A 29 71.79 87.95 64.84
C ARG A 29 70.28 87.90 65.10
N SER A 30 69.99 87.71 66.39
CA SER A 30 69.21 88.64 67.24
C SER A 30 67.87 89.14 66.72
N SER A 31 66.77 88.57 67.22
CA SER A 31 65.76 89.35 67.97
C SER A 31 64.69 88.45 68.56
N ALA A 32 64.36 88.71 69.82
CA ALA A 32 63.33 88.03 70.59
C ALA A 32 61.91 88.25 70.03
N ALA A 33 61.04 87.23 70.11
CA ALA A 33 59.67 87.33 70.62
C ALA A 33 58.89 86.01 70.45
N THR A 34 58.63 85.35 71.58
CA THR A 34 57.36 84.69 71.97
C THR A 34 56.75 83.64 71.03
N ILE A 35 57.16 82.38 71.21
CA ILE A 35 56.34 81.21 70.83
C ILE A 35 55.38 80.93 71.99
N ALA A 36 54.10 81.14 71.73
CA ALA A 36 53.00 80.76 72.61
C ALA A 36 53.11 79.27 72.99
N ASP A 37 53.09 79.04 74.30
CA ASP A 37 53.13 77.74 74.93
C ASP A 37 51.95 76.87 74.44
N ARG A 38 52.27 75.81 73.69
CA ARG A 38 51.30 74.74 73.41
C ARG A 38 51.24 73.92 74.70
N PRO A 39 50.10 73.77 75.37
CA PRO A 39 50.05 73.00 76.60
C PRO A 39 50.38 71.54 76.27
N ARG A 40 51.62 71.17 76.53
CA ARG A 40 52.08 69.78 76.60
C ARG A 40 51.49 69.22 77.87
N PHE A 41 50.24 68.79 77.79
CA PHE A 41 49.64 67.97 78.82
C PHE A 41 50.53 66.74 78.97
N ARG A 42 51.29 66.68 80.06
CA ARG A 42 51.92 65.44 80.52
C ARG A 42 50.79 64.53 81.00
N LEU A 43 50.08 63.91 80.07
CA LEU A 43 49.18 62.81 80.40
C LEU A 43 50.06 61.72 80.99
N ASN A 44 49.78 61.34 82.23
CA ASN A 44 50.43 60.20 82.86
C ASN A 44 50.40 59.02 81.88
N HIS A 45 51.52 58.34 81.63
CA HIS A 45 51.60 57.18 80.72
C HIS A 45 50.48 56.17 80.96
N LYS A 46 50.05 56.02 82.22
CA LYS A 46 48.90 55.21 82.64
C LYS A 46 47.59 55.64 81.94
N ILE A 47 47.33 56.93 81.81
CA ILE A 47 46.16 57.48 81.12
C ILE A 47 46.24 57.20 79.62
N MET A 48 47.43 57.27 79.01
CA MET A 48 47.59 56.95 77.58
C MET A 48 47.35 55.47 77.27
N VAL A 49 47.88 54.57 78.11
CA VAL A 49 47.66 53.12 77.98
C VAL A 49 46.18 52.77 78.17
N VAL A 50 45.50 53.40 79.13
CA VAL A 50 44.06 53.23 79.34
C VAL A 50 43.28 53.76 78.14
N ALA A 51 43.63 54.93 77.61
CA ALA A 51 42.98 55.49 76.43
C ALA A 51 43.15 54.58 75.18
N SER A 52 44.35 54.02 74.94
CA SER A 52 44.57 53.10 73.82
C SER A 52 43.76 51.81 73.97
N LEU A 53 43.67 51.26 75.19
CA LEU A 53 42.89 50.06 75.46
C LEU A 53 41.40 50.31 75.18
N VAL A 54 40.87 51.46 75.63
CA VAL A 54 39.48 51.86 75.37
C VAL A 54 39.22 52.04 73.87
N ILE A 55 40.13 52.63 73.11
CA ILE A 55 39.99 52.78 71.66
C ILE A 55 39.98 51.42 70.96
N ILE A 56 40.87 50.48 71.35
CA ILE A 56 40.89 49.13 70.76
C ILE A 56 39.59 48.38 71.05
N VAL A 57 39.10 48.46 72.30
CA VAL A 57 37.81 47.88 72.68
C VAL A 57 36.67 48.52 71.87
N ALA A 58 36.65 49.85 71.75
CA ALA A 58 35.64 50.55 70.96
C ALA A 58 35.68 50.17 69.47
N MET A 59 36.86 50.03 68.87
CA MET A 59 36.99 49.61 67.47
C MET A 59 36.57 48.16 67.27
N SER A 60 36.92 47.24 68.18
CA SER A 60 36.48 45.84 68.10
C SER A 60 34.97 45.70 68.24
N ALA A 61 34.36 46.45 69.16
CA ALA A 61 32.91 46.50 69.33
C ALA A 61 32.23 47.10 68.09
N ALA A 62 32.76 48.19 67.53
CA ALA A 62 32.25 48.80 66.30
C ALA A 62 32.35 47.84 65.11
N PHE A 63 33.43 47.07 64.99
CA PHE A 63 33.59 46.07 63.95
C PHE A 63 32.58 44.93 64.09
N PHE A 64 32.41 44.37 65.30
CA PHE A 64 31.47 43.28 65.56
C PHE A 64 30.00 43.70 65.37
N VAL A 65 29.66 44.93 65.77
CA VAL A 65 28.33 45.50 65.53
C VAL A 65 28.12 45.76 64.04
N ARG A 66 29.13 46.23 63.31
CA ARG A 66 29.02 46.40 61.86
C ARG A 66 28.82 45.07 61.14
N ASP A 67 29.56 44.04 61.51
CA ASP A 67 29.41 42.71 60.91
C ASP A 67 28.02 42.13 61.17
N SER A 68 27.53 42.21 62.41
CA SER A 68 26.21 41.67 62.78
C SER A 68 25.02 42.46 62.22
N VAL A 69 25.17 43.76 61.98
CA VAL A 69 24.12 44.59 61.37
C VAL A 69 24.14 44.50 59.84
N LEU A 70 25.30 44.35 59.20
CA LEU A 70 25.43 44.31 57.74
C LEU A 70 25.19 42.91 57.16
N TYR A 71 25.53 41.85 57.89
CA TYR A 71 25.40 40.47 57.43
C TYR A 71 24.40 39.70 58.27
N ALA A 72 23.26 39.37 57.67
CA ALA A 72 22.32 38.43 58.26
C ALA A 72 22.88 37.01 58.10
N ARG A 73 23.41 36.44 59.18
CA ARG A 73 23.66 34.99 59.26
C ARG A 73 22.34 34.30 59.58
N THR A 74 21.84 33.52 58.64
CA THR A 74 20.76 32.57 58.87
C THR A 74 21.29 31.18 58.54
N ASP A 75 21.07 30.24 59.45
CA ASP A 75 21.32 28.83 59.20
C ASP A 75 20.15 28.19 58.44
N ASP A 76 18.99 28.88 58.42
CA ASP A 76 17.80 28.48 57.70
C ASP A 76 17.80 29.09 56.29
N ALA A 77 18.51 28.45 55.38
CA ALA A 77 18.46 28.76 53.95
C ALA A 77 17.75 27.61 53.21
N HIS A 78 16.64 27.93 52.55
CA HIS A 78 15.92 26.97 51.71
C HIS A 78 16.27 27.22 50.24
N ILE A 79 16.54 26.13 49.51
CA ILE A 79 16.73 26.15 48.06
C ILE A 79 15.37 25.88 47.43
N ASP A 80 14.87 26.83 46.63
CA ASP A 80 13.70 26.60 45.79
C ASP A 80 14.13 25.89 44.49
N GLY A 81 13.38 24.87 44.10
CA GLY A 81 13.70 24.02 42.96
C GLY A 81 12.42 23.54 42.28
N HIS A 82 12.38 23.65 40.96
CA HIS A 82 11.27 23.10 40.19
C HIS A 82 11.45 21.60 39.99
N ILE A 83 10.60 20.80 40.63
CA ILE A 83 10.63 19.34 40.51
C ILE A 83 9.48 18.91 39.60
N THR A 84 9.82 18.37 38.43
CA THR A 84 8.84 17.76 37.52
C THR A 84 9.02 16.24 37.52
N PRO A 85 8.01 15.45 37.91
CA PRO A 85 8.09 14.00 37.79
C PRO A 85 8.11 13.60 36.32
N VAL A 86 9.04 12.70 35.95
CA VAL A 86 9.13 12.12 34.60
C VAL A 86 8.51 10.73 34.63
N SER A 87 7.60 10.45 33.69
CA SER A 87 6.93 9.16 33.56
C SER A 87 7.01 8.60 32.14
N ALA A 88 6.99 7.28 32.03
CA ALA A 88 6.89 6.61 30.75
C ALA A 88 5.45 6.71 30.20
N ARG A 89 5.32 6.89 28.88
CA ARG A 89 4.02 6.92 28.19
C ARG A 89 3.40 5.53 28.02
N ILE A 90 4.24 4.50 28.04
CA ILE A 90 3.84 3.09 27.91
C ILE A 90 4.16 2.36 29.20
N ASN A 91 3.34 1.37 29.54
CA ASN A 91 3.62 0.47 30.65
C ASN A 91 4.64 -0.58 30.20
N GLY A 92 5.63 -0.87 31.04
CA GLY A 92 6.65 -1.86 30.75
C GLY A 92 7.60 -2.06 31.91
N GLN A 93 8.37 -3.15 31.85
CA GLN A 93 9.43 -3.41 32.82
C GLN A 93 10.66 -2.57 32.49
N VAL A 94 11.29 -1.99 33.52
CA VAL A 94 12.57 -1.27 33.36
C VAL A 94 13.68 -2.30 33.22
N GLN A 95 14.42 -2.23 32.10
CA GLN A 95 15.57 -3.08 31.83
C GLN A 95 16.84 -2.51 32.46
N GLN A 96 17.03 -1.19 32.36
CA GLN A 96 18.22 -0.51 32.88
C GLN A 96 17.90 0.92 33.28
N VAL A 97 18.55 1.40 34.35
CA VAL A 97 18.57 2.81 34.76
C VAL A 97 19.97 3.35 34.49
N ASN A 98 20.07 4.46 33.76
CA ASN A 98 21.34 5.00 33.26
C ASN A 98 21.86 6.19 34.09
N VAL A 99 21.13 6.58 35.12
CA VAL A 99 21.41 7.78 35.92
C VAL A 99 21.50 7.45 37.40
N ILE A 100 22.34 8.21 38.10
CA ILE A 100 22.45 8.18 39.56
C ILE A 100 21.83 9.43 40.18
N GLU A 101 21.50 9.37 41.46
CA GLU A 101 20.92 10.49 42.19
C GLU A 101 21.85 11.72 42.18
N GLY A 102 21.28 12.91 41.94
CA GLY A 102 22.03 14.17 41.88
C GLY A 102 22.87 14.38 40.62
N GLN A 103 22.82 13.46 39.65
CA GLN A 103 23.52 13.61 38.38
C GLN A 103 22.91 14.74 37.53
N LEU A 104 23.75 15.60 36.98
CA LEU A 104 23.35 16.60 35.99
C LEU A 104 23.01 15.90 34.66
N VAL A 105 21.79 16.12 34.17
CA VAL A 105 21.29 15.57 32.90
C VAL A 105 20.79 16.70 32.00
N HIS A 106 20.87 16.50 30.69
CA HIS A 106 20.40 17.45 29.69
C HIS A 106 19.12 16.94 29.02
N ALA A 107 18.43 17.85 28.32
CA ALA A 107 17.24 17.49 27.57
C ALA A 107 17.58 16.50 26.43
N GLY A 108 16.88 15.36 26.40
CA GLY A 108 17.09 14.29 25.43
C GLY A 108 17.93 13.12 25.96
N ASP A 109 18.52 13.23 27.15
CA ASP A 109 19.28 12.14 27.75
C ASP A 109 18.37 10.97 28.14
N VAL A 110 18.85 9.74 27.88
CA VAL A 110 18.12 8.51 28.19
C VAL A 110 18.32 8.18 29.67
N LEU A 111 17.30 8.45 30.48
CA LEU A 111 17.34 8.22 31.93
C LEU A 111 17.17 6.73 32.30
N ALA A 112 16.29 6.03 31.58
CA ALA A 112 16.02 4.61 31.77
C ALA A 112 15.60 3.95 30.45
N VAL A 113 15.94 2.67 30.30
CA VAL A 113 15.58 1.83 29.16
C VAL A 113 14.54 0.81 29.62
N MET A 114 13.42 0.74 28.91
CA MET A 114 12.38 -0.26 29.13
C MET A 114 12.61 -1.48 28.24
N ASP A 115 12.14 -2.65 28.68
CA ASP A 115 12.11 -3.85 27.85
C ASP A 115 11.17 -3.66 26.66
N GLN A 116 11.67 -3.95 25.46
CA GLN A 116 10.96 -3.76 24.18
C GLN A 116 10.40 -5.07 23.62
N SER A 117 10.60 -6.20 24.30
CA SER A 117 10.16 -7.53 23.85
C SER A 117 8.68 -7.54 23.42
N GLU A 118 7.77 -7.18 24.32
CA GLU A 118 6.32 -7.14 24.08
C GLU A 118 5.93 -6.14 22.97
N CYS A 119 6.56 -4.95 22.96
CA CYS A 119 6.32 -3.96 21.92
C CYS A 119 6.75 -4.47 20.54
N SER A 120 7.89 -5.16 20.46
CA SER A 120 8.40 -5.73 19.21
C SER A 120 7.50 -6.84 18.67
N ILE A 121 6.96 -7.68 19.55
CA ILE A 121 6.00 -8.73 19.19
C ILE A 121 4.71 -8.10 18.63
N ALA A 122 4.18 -7.08 19.30
CA ALA A 122 2.98 -6.37 18.84
C ALA A 122 3.19 -5.68 17.47
N VAL A 123 4.34 -5.06 17.26
CA VAL A 123 4.72 -4.45 15.97
C VAL A 123 4.82 -5.52 14.89
N ASN A 124 5.50 -6.64 15.16
CA ASN A 124 5.65 -7.74 14.22
C ASN A 124 4.28 -8.36 13.86
N LEU A 125 3.39 -8.53 14.83
CA LEU A 125 2.03 -9.01 14.60
C LEU A 125 1.24 -8.02 13.72
N ALA A 126 1.33 -6.71 13.99
CA ALA A 126 0.68 -5.70 13.18
C ALA A 126 1.22 -5.68 11.74
N MET A 127 2.54 -5.80 11.56
CA MET A 127 3.17 -5.91 10.24
C MET A 127 2.73 -7.19 9.51
N ALA A 128 2.66 -8.33 10.20
CA ALA A 128 2.16 -9.58 9.64
C ALA A 128 0.69 -9.47 9.19
N ASN A 129 -0.16 -8.79 9.98
CA ASN A 129 -1.55 -8.55 9.62
C ASN A 129 -1.68 -7.66 8.37
N VAL A 130 -0.84 -6.63 8.25
CA VAL A 130 -0.80 -5.79 7.05
C VAL A 130 -0.37 -6.61 5.83
N ALA A 131 0.69 -7.41 5.95
CA ALA A 131 1.14 -8.28 4.87
C ALA A 131 0.07 -9.32 4.48
N TYR A 132 -0.61 -9.91 5.46
CA TYR A 132 -1.72 -10.83 5.22
C TYR A 132 -2.88 -10.15 4.47
N ALA A 133 -3.28 -8.95 4.88
CA ALA A 133 -4.33 -8.19 4.21
C ALA A 133 -3.95 -7.83 2.76
N GLN A 134 -2.70 -7.44 2.52
CA GLN A 134 -2.18 -7.16 1.18
C GLN A 134 -2.17 -8.41 0.29
N ASN A 135 -1.71 -9.55 0.80
CA ASN A 135 -1.72 -10.82 0.07
C ASN A 135 -3.14 -11.29 -0.23
N THR A 136 -4.07 -11.11 0.72
CA THR A 136 -5.49 -11.43 0.52
C THR A 136 -6.08 -10.54 -0.57
N ALA A 137 -5.82 -9.24 -0.54
CA ALA A 137 -6.26 -8.32 -1.59
C ALA A 137 -5.69 -8.72 -2.97
N ALA A 138 -4.40 -9.03 -3.05
CA ALA A 138 -3.76 -9.51 -4.28
C ALA A 138 -4.41 -10.81 -4.79
N SER A 139 -4.67 -11.78 -3.91
CA SER A 139 -5.35 -13.03 -4.26
C SER A 139 -6.78 -12.80 -4.79
N LEU A 140 -7.52 -11.84 -4.21
CA LEU A 140 -8.85 -11.47 -4.68
C LEU A 140 -8.81 -10.88 -6.10
N TYR A 141 -7.80 -10.08 -6.43
CA TYR A 141 -7.62 -9.58 -7.80
C TYR A 141 -7.42 -10.72 -8.81
N PHE A 142 -6.56 -11.69 -8.50
CA PHE A 142 -6.35 -12.86 -9.38
C PHE A 142 -7.61 -13.72 -9.50
N THR A 143 -8.29 -13.97 -8.38
CA THR A 143 -9.53 -14.76 -8.36
C THR A 143 -10.61 -14.08 -9.20
N ALA A 144 -10.79 -12.76 -9.07
CA ALA A 144 -11.74 -12.01 -9.86
C ALA A 144 -11.43 -12.08 -11.37
N ALA A 145 -10.16 -11.96 -11.77
CA ALA A 145 -9.75 -12.09 -13.17
C ALA A 145 -10.06 -13.50 -13.74
N ILE A 146 -9.82 -14.55 -12.95
CA ILE A 146 -10.17 -15.92 -13.31
C ILE A 146 -11.69 -16.07 -13.46
N THR A 147 -12.47 -15.58 -12.50
CA THR A 147 -13.95 -15.63 -12.54
C THR A 147 -14.51 -14.91 -13.76
N VAL A 148 -13.96 -13.76 -14.13
CA VAL A 148 -14.37 -13.03 -15.33
C VAL A 148 -14.05 -13.85 -16.58
N THR A 149 -12.87 -14.45 -16.65
CA THR A 149 -12.45 -15.28 -17.80
C THR A 149 -13.31 -16.54 -17.95
N THR A 150 -13.63 -17.23 -16.84
CA THR A 150 -14.50 -18.42 -16.88
C THR A 150 -15.94 -18.06 -17.21
N ALA A 151 -16.44 -16.91 -16.75
CA ALA A 151 -17.75 -16.39 -17.12
C ALA A 151 -17.82 -16.11 -18.64
N TYR A 152 -16.81 -15.47 -19.22
CA TYR A 152 -16.73 -15.28 -20.68
C TYR A 152 -16.70 -16.61 -21.45
N GLY A 153 -15.95 -17.61 -20.98
CA GLY A 153 -15.96 -18.95 -21.56
C GLY A 153 -17.35 -19.61 -21.53
N GLY A 154 -18.05 -19.49 -20.40
CA GLY A 154 -19.43 -19.95 -20.25
C GLY A 154 -20.41 -19.23 -21.18
N LEU A 155 -20.29 -17.90 -21.31
CA LEU A 155 -21.11 -17.11 -22.23
C LEU A 155 -20.89 -17.52 -23.69
N ASN A 156 -19.65 -17.71 -24.11
CA ASN A 156 -19.34 -18.14 -25.48
C ASN A 156 -19.91 -19.54 -25.77
N SER A 157 -19.81 -20.46 -24.81
CA SER A 157 -20.41 -21.80 -24.93
C SER A 157 -21.94 -21.73 -24.99
N ALA A 158 -22.58 -20.92 -24.15
CA ALA A 158 -24.03 -20.74 -24.16
C ALA A 158 -24.51 -20.10 -25.47
N GLN A 159 -23.77 -19.12 -26.00
CA GLN A 159 -24.05 -18.48 -27.28
C GLN A 159 -23.93 -19.49 -28.44
N ALA A 160 -22.91 -20.35 -28.43
CA ALA A 160 -22.77 -21.41 -29.41
C ALA A 160 -23.93 -22.41 -29.35
N ALA A 161 -24.35 -22.82 -28.15
CA ALA A 161 -25.51 -23.69 -27.96
C ALA A 161 -26.82 -23.04 -28.45
N ALA A 162 -27.04 -21.76 -28.17
CA ALA A 162 -28.18 -21.01 -28.67
C ALA A 162 -28.18 -20.94 -30.22
N LYS A 163 -27.02 -20.68 -30.83
CA LYS A 163 -26.88 -20.66 -32.28
C LYS A 163 -27.18 -22.03 -32.91
N SER A 164 -26.72 -23.12 -32.29
CA SER A 164 -27.03 -24.47 -32.74
C SER A 164 -28.53 -24.78 -32.63
N ALA A 165 -29.18 -24.38 -31.54
CA ALA A 165 -30.63 -24.53 -31.38
C ALA A 165 -31.43 -23.70 -32.41
N GLU A 166 -30.99 -22.48 -32.73
CA GLU A 166 -31.59 -21.68 -33.80
C GLU A 166 -31.54 -22.39 -35.17
N ILE A 167 -30.40 -23.01 -35.50
CA ILE A 167 -30.23 -23.77 -36.74
C ILE A 167 -31.15 -24.98 -36.77
N GLU A 168 -31.28 -25.70 -35.65
CA GLU A 168 -32.17 -26.86 -35.54
C GLU A 168 -33.64 -26.46 -35.70
N VAL A 169 -34.07 -25.36 -35.09
CA VAL A 169 -35.42 -24.82 -35.28
C VAL A 169 -35.66 -24.41 -36.73
N ALA A 170 -34.69 -23.74 -37.38
CA ALA A 170 -34.81 -23.38 -38.78
C ALA A 170 -34.94 -24.64 -39.67
N ALA A 171 -34.13 -25.66 -39.42
CA ALA A 171 -34.21 -26.93 -40.14
C ALA A 171 -35.57 -27.64 -39.95
N ALA A 172 -36.11 -27.64 -38.73
CA ALA A 172 -37.44 -28.16 -38.45
C ALA A 172 -38.54 -27.40 -39.18
N GLN A 173 -38.47 -26.06 -39.22
CA GLN A 173 -39.40 -25.24 -39.99
C GLN A 173 -39.33 -25.50 -41.49
N HIS A 174 -38.12 -25.73 -42.03
CA HIS A 174 -37.95 -26.11 -43.42
C HIS A 174 -38.62 -27.46 -43.72
N LYS A 175 -38.49 -28.45 -42.84
CA LYS A 175 -39.18 -29.75 -43.00
C LYS A 175 -40.70 -29.59 -43.04
N VAL A 176 -41.28 -28.84 -42.10
CA VAL A 176 -42.73 -28.60 -42.07
C VAL A 176 -43.22 -27.96 -43.38
N LYS A 177 -42.48 -27.00 -43.94
CA LYS A 177 -42.83 -26.38 -45.23
C LYS A 177 -42.75 -27.36 -46.40
N MET A 178 -41.77 -28.26 -46.39
CA MET A 178 -41.65 -29.30 -47.42
C MET A 178 -42.81 -30.30 -47.32
N ASP A 179 -43.14 -30.75 -46.11
CA ASP A 179 -44.26 -31.66 -45.87
C ASP A 179 -45.60 -31.02 -46.28
N GLU A 180 -45.79 -29.73 -46.01
CA GLU A 180 -46.96 -28.98 -46.48
C GLU A 180 -47.03 -28.90 -48.02
N ALA A 181 -45.89 -28.70 -48.69
CA ALA A 181 -45.83 -28.68 -50.15
C ALA A 181 -46.17 -30.06 -50.74
N VAL A 182 -45.65 -31.14 -50.16
CA VAL A 182 -45.95 -32.52 -50.57
C VAL A 182 -47.44 -32.83 -50.39
N LEU A 183 -48.05 -32.42 -49.27
CA LEU A 183 -49.49 -32.59 -49.04
C LEU A 183 -50.34 -31.87 -50.09
N LYS A 184 -49.95 -30.67 -50.52
CA LYS A 184 -50.66 -29.94 -51.60
C LYS A 184 -50.57 -30.67 -52.94
N VAL A 185 -49.42 -31.22 -53.28
CA VAL A 185 -49.27 -32.03 -54.52
C VAL A 185 -50.14 -33.28 -54.45
N ALA A 186 -50.11 -34.01 -53.34
CA ALA A 186 -50.94 -35.21 -53.16
C ALA A 186 -52.45 -34.93 -53.26
N GLN A 187 -52.91 -33.76 -52.80
CA GLN A 187 -54.32 -33.34 -52.97
C GLN A 187 -54.67 -33.07 -54.44
N VAL A 188 -53.79 -32.39 -55.18
CA VAL A 188 -53.97 -32.16 -56.62
C VAL A 188 -54.01 -33.50 -57.36
N ASP A 189 -53.10 -34.41 -57.04
CA ASP A 189 -53.05 -35.74 -57.66
C ASP A 189 -54.34 -36.52 -57.40
N ALA A 190 -54.85 -36.53 -56.16
CA ALA A 190 -56.12 -37.18 -55.83
C ALA A 190 -57.30 -36.62 -56.67
N THR A 191 -57.43 -35.29 -56.77
CA THR A 191 -58.48 -34.68 -57.60
C THR A 191 -58.32 -34.99 -59.09
N SER A 192 -57.07 -35.07 -59.57
CA SER A 192 -56.78 -35.40 -60.97
C SER A 192 -57.13 -36.86 -61.29
N ILE A 193 -56.89 -37.79 -60.36
CA ILE A 193 -57.25 -39.21 -60.51
C ILE A 193 -58.76 -39.36 -60.60
N GLU A 194 -59.53 -38.66 -59.76
CA GLU A 194 -60.99 -38.65 -59.83
C GLU A 194 -61.49 -38.10 -61.19
N ALA A 195 -60.90 -37.02 -61.68
CA ALA A 195 -61.24 -36.46 -62.99
C ALA A 195 -60.91 -37.40 -64.17
N VAL A 196 -59.78 -38.12 -64.10
CA VAL A 196 -59.42 -39.13 -65.11
C VAL A 196 -60.35 -40.33 -65.05
N LEU A 197 -60.75 -40.75 -63.85
CA LEU A 197 -61.70 -41.85 -63.67
C LEU A 197 -63.07 -41.52 -64.28
N ASP A 198 -63.59 -40.31 -64.05
CA ASP A 198 -64.84 -39.83 -64.64
C ASP A 198 -64.75 -39.72 -66.18
N ALA A 199 -63.62 -39.22 -66.70
CA ALA A 199 -63.38 -39.21 -68.14
C ALA A 199 -63.27 -40.64 -68.73
N ALA A 200 -62.82 -41.63 -67.96
CA ALA A 200 -62.72 -43.02 -68.40
C ALA A 200 -64.09 -43.73 -68.39
N THR A 201 -64.93 -43.50 -67.37
CA THR A 201 -66.30 -44.04 -67.32
C THR A 201 -67.15 -43.50 -68.47
N HIS A 202 -66.99 -42.22 -68.85
CA HIS A 202 -67.65 -41.65 -70.02
C HIS A 202 -67.10 -42.17 -71.37
N ARG A 203 -65.81 -42.49 -71.47
CA ARG A 203 -65.20 -43.02 -72.72
C ARG A 203 -65.47 -44.52 -72.94
N GLY A 204 -65.79 -45.26 -71.87
CA GLY A 204 -66.17 -46.69 -71.93
C GLY A 204 -67.45 -46.98 -72.72
N SER A 205 -68.28 -45.97 -73.03
CA SER A 205 -69.45 -46.15 -73.90
C SER A 205 -69.13 -46.06 -75.40
N SER A 206 -67.89 -45.74 -75.79
CA SER A 206 -67.44 -45.75 -77.18
C SER A 206 -66.23 -46.68 -77.32
N GLY A 207 -66.50 -47.92 -77.71
CA GLY A 207 -65.49 -48.97 -77.82
C GLY A 207 -64.32 -48.61 -78.76
N GLY A 208 -63.11 -48.89 -78.28
CA GLY A 208 -61.91 -49.07 -79.11
C GLY A 208 -60.84 -47.98 -78.95
N ARG A 209 -59.83 -48.25 -78.11
CA ARG A 209 -58.39 -47.84 -78.25
C ARG A 209 -57.62 -48.07 -76.94
N SER A 210 -57.25 -49.32 -76.65
CA SER A 210 -56.44 -49.70 -75.47
C SER A 210 -54.92 -49.51 -75.63
N ALA A 211 -54.42 -49.08 -76.80
CA ALA A 211 -52.96 -48.98 -77.03
C ALA A 211 -52.29 -47.67 -76.56
N GLY A 212 -53.05 -46.60 -76.27
CA GLY A 212 -52.49 -45.29 -75.90
C GLY A 212 -52.31 -45.07 -74.39
N VAL A 213 -53.11 -45.73 -73.56
CA VAL A 213 -53.12 -45.51 -72.10
C VAL A 213 -51.89 -46.14 -71.44
N ASP A 214 -51.43 -47.29 -71.94
CA ASP A 214 -50.27 -48.01 -71.41
C ASP A 214 -48.92 -47.30 -71.63
N ALA A 215 -48.85 -46.40 -72.61
CA ALA A 215 -47.68 -45.56 -72.84
C ALA A 215 -47.64 -44.36 -71.88
N ASN A 216 -48.81 -43.77 -71.59
CA ASN A 216 -48.92 -42.63 -70.69
C ASN A 216 -48.70 -43.02 -69.21
N THR A 217 -49.23 -44.18 -68.78
CA THR A 217 -48.99 -44.69 -67.42
C THR A 217 -47.53 -45.11 -67.21
N ARG A 218 -46.84 -45.64 -68.22
CA ARG A 218 -45.39 -45.93 -68.12
C ARG A 218 -44.55 -44.65 -68.05
N ASN A 219 -44.90 -43.60 -68.78
CA ASN A 219 -44.19 -42.32 -68.73
C ASN A 219 -44.43 -41.58 -67.39
N ALA A 220 -45.65 -41.62 -66.84
CA ALA A 220 -45.96 -41.05 -65.52
C ALA A 220 -45.23 -41.78 -64.38
N ARG A 221 -45.04 -43.10 -64.53
CA ARG A 221 -44.24 -43.89 -63.61
C ARG A 221 -42.75 -43.53 -63.73
N ALA A 222 -42.23 -43.38 -64.95
CA ALA A 222 -40.85 -42.96 -65.25
C ALA A 222 -40.44 -41.63 -64.58
N GLY A 223 -41.32 -40.63 -64.59
CA GLY A 223 -41.04 -39.34 -63.95
C GLY A 223 -41.02 -39.35 -62.42
N ASN A 224 -41.68 -40.31 -61.78
CA ASN A 224 -41.72 -40.41 -60.30
C ASN A 224 -40.44 -41.02 -59.71
N TYR A 225 -39.73 -41.87 -60.46
CA TYR A 225 -38.48 -42.47 -59.99
C TYR A 225 -37.31 -41.47 -60.02
N GLU A 226 -37.37 -40.44 -60.88
CA GLU A 226 -36.35 -39.37 -60.92
C GLU A 226 -36.42 -38.45 -59.69
N SER A 227 -37.59 -38.33 -59.04
CA SER A 227 -37.71 -37.59 -57.77
C SER A 227 -37.28 -38.39 -56.54
N GLU A 228 -37.42 -39.72 -56.55
CA GLU A 228 -36.97 -40.57 -55.42
C GLU A 228 -35.43 -40.70 -55.39
N GLY A 229 -34.77 -40.81 -56.54
CA GLY A 229 -33.31 -40.88 -56.62
C GLY A 229 -32.58 -39.59 -56.19
N CYS A 230 -33.26 -38.44 -56.21
CA CYS A 230 -32.68 -37.16 -55.83
C CYS A 230 -32.82 -36.87 -54.31
N ALA A 231 -33.73 -37.56 -53.61
CA ALA A 231 -33.92 -37.42 -52.17
C ALA A 231 -32.80 -38.11 -51.38
N ASP A 232 -32.32 -39.28 -51.83
CA ASP A 232 -31.18 -39.97 -51.20
C ASP A 232 -29.82 -39.36 -51.58
N GLY A 233 -29.67 -38.79 -52.78
CA GLY A 233 -28.42 -38.17 -53.24
C GLY A 233 -28.03 -36.87 -52.49
N LEU A 234 -29.01 -36.15 -51.93
CA LEU A 234 -28.76 -34.92 -51.18
C LEU A 234 -28.23 -35.19 -49.76
N ALA A 235 -28.49 -36.37 -49.19
CA ALA A 235 -27.88 -36.82 -47.95
C ALA A 235 -26.38 -37.20 -48.12
N ALA A 236 -25.95 -37.45 -49.36
CA ALA A 236 -24.58 -37.84 -49.72
C ALA A 236 -23.74 -36.74 -50.41
N GLY A 237 -24.28 -35.53 -50.61
CA GLY A 237 -23.54 -34.40 -51.18
C GLY A 237 -23.18 -34.53 -52.68
N VAL A 238 -23.86 -35.39 -53.43
CA VAL A 238 -23.60 -35.60 -54.87
C VAL A 238 -24.49 -34.71 -55.71
N ASN A 239 -23.90 -33.96 -56.64
CA ASN A 239 -24.60 -33.00 -57.51
C ASN A 239 -25.32 -33.74 -58.66
N CYS A 240 -26.64 -33.88 -58.57
CA CYS A 240 -27.47 -34.53 -59.58
C CYS A 240 -27.66 -33.62 -60.80
N LYS A 241 -26.75 -33.71 -61.78
CA LYS A 241 -26.95 -33.08 -63.09
C LYS A 241 -26.70 -34.09 -64.22
N GLY A 242 -27.80 -34.71 -64.65
CA GLY A 242 -28.04 -35.27 -65.99
C GLY A 242 -27.03 -36.28 -66.55
N GLN A 243 -27.36 -37.57 -66.50
CA GLN A 243 -26.86 -38.55 -67.46
C GLN A 243 -28.00 -39.46 -67.92
N GLY A 244 -28.44 -39.20 -69.15
CA GLY A 244 -29.24 -40.13 -69.92
C GLY A 244 -28.42 -41.36 -70.30
N ALA A 245 -29.14 -42.45 -70.50
CA ALA A 245 -28.68 -43.79 -70.84
C ALA A 245 -27.52 -43.85 -71.86
N SER A 246 -26.48 -44.62 -71.53
CA SER A 246 -25.80 -45.49 -72.49
C SER A 246 -25.18 -46.67 -71.74
N GLY A 247 -25.49 -47.89 -72.20
CA GLY A 247 -25.07 -49.13 -71.56
C GLY A 247 -23.59 -49.44 -71.76
N GLY A 248 -23.07 -50.29 -70.90
CA GLY A 248 -21.74 -50.88 -71.04
C GLY A 248 -21.32 -51.63 -69.79
N LEU A 249 -21.16 -52.95 -69.94
CA LEU A 249 -20.60 -53.90 -68.97
C LEU A 249 -19.23 -53.47 -68.40
N SER A 250 -18.81 -54.21 -67.36
CA SER A 250 -17.48 -54.31 -66.70
C SER A 250 -17.42 -53.46 -65.42
N ASP A 251 -16.95 -53.90 -64.25
CA ASP A 251 -16.11 -55.04 -63.86
C ASP A 251 -16.16 -55.18 -62.31
N TYR A 252 -15.71 -56.32 -61.78
CA TYR A 252 -15.81 -56.77 -60.38
C TYR A 252 -14.91 -56.04 -59.34
N GLY A 253 -15.40 -55.98 -58.08
CA GLY A 253 -14.65 -56.09 -56.79
C GLY A 253 -13.78 -54.88 -56.35
N GLU A 254 -13.58 -54.51 -55.08
CA GLU A 254 -13.84 -55.01 -53.71
C GLU A 254 -13.64 -53.82 -52.72
N PRO A 255 -14.04 -53.91 -51.42
CA PRO A 255 -14.05 -52.77 -50.51
C PRO A 255 -12.72 -52.58 -49.75
N VAL A 256 -12.30 -51.33 -49.51
CA VAL A 256 -11.17 -51.01 -48.62
C VAL A 256 -11.66 -50.33 -47.34
N THR A 257 -11.03 -50.79 -46.27
CA THR A 257 -11.33 -50.75 -44.84
C THR A 257 -11.21 -49.39 -44.15
N ILE A 258 -11.94 -49.29 -43.03
CA ILE A 258 -11.96 -48.20 -42.05
C ILE A 258 -10.64 -48.14 -41.29
N GLY A 259 -9.99 -46.98 -41.29
CA GLY A 259 -8.81 -46.69 -40.47
C GLY A 259 -9.17 -45.81 -39.28
N THR A 260 -9.31 -46.42 -38.10
CA THR A 260 -9.22 -45.75 -36.80
C THR A 260 -7.75 -45.52 -36.45
N GLY A 261 -7.32 -44.27 -36.30
CA GLY A 261 -5.99 -43.90 -35.78
C GLY A 261 -6.09 -43.24 -34.41
N SER A 262 -5.82 -44.01 -33.36
CA SER A 262 -5.61 -43.56 -31.98
C SER A 262 -4.11 -43.32 -31.70
N THR A 263 -3.79 -42.17 -31.11
CA THR A 263 -2.69 -41.88 -30.14
C THR A 263 -1.31 -42.53 -30.29
N GLN A 264 -0.28 -41.72 -30.55
CA GLN A 264 0.90 -41.48 -29.67
C GLN A 264 1.93 -40.60 -30.40
N THR A 265 2.27 -39.42 -29.87
CA THR A 265 3.56 -39.10 -29.21
C THR A 265 3.41 -37.73 -28.54
#